data_AF-A0A9W8D293-F1
#
_entry.id   AF-A0A9W8D293-F1
#
_cell.length_a   1.000
_cell.length_b   1.000
_cell.length_c   1.000
_cell.angle_alpha   90.00
_cell.angle_beta   90.00
_cell.angle_gamma   90.00
#
_symmetry.space_group_name_H-M   'P 1'
#
loop_
_entity.id
_entity.type
_entity.pdbx_description
1 polymer ?
#
loop_
_entity_poly.entity_id
_entity_poly.type
_entity_poly.pdbx_seq_one_letter_code
_entity_poly.pdbx_strand_id
1 'polypeptide(L)'
;MAQMSPPLMPKSAHIFKSNDTLRKEYERVRSGHSLPPFDTTRYNISAPTSDTASAWQQASNNAASQLEHQTTRIDNLELLQNFGAQAWKLSNHQKEQLLSSIENRTQKLREEGVHVNKARKYEQTEAGVRLSELEERWSDVNDQIVLDTHVLQLDDCVQVDIDALHSIKSRLRGLQVEVKYTEPGLVVLSKAPGINKRTVEWAAAAIEVARDTYEGVVPECDALVPWIAVNEVEKGMGMLVILVNSSERHMDMLEHVNKGRVVFTICAVCHGKVDDSVFAQTSMADLAEQTRELTVNDTSASSDHGLWFKYNHLRPDIFSFISAKVTSVTPSSTVGHLSLVQASILYTTSPSLVLRRFMFELDHPIAGSQNHTRPLTNHKDKGTLQAFVSAKFPSLATNSIVTVSEDVPPKLLN
;
A
#
# COMPACT_ATOMS: atom_id res chain seq x y z
N MET A 1 -14.02 11.14 36.86
CA MET A 1 -13.92 10.22 35.70
C MET A 1 -13.23 8.96 36.18
N ALA A 2 -13.96 7.84 36.26
CA ALA A 2 -13.38 6.58 36.72
C ALA A 2 -12.32 6.12 35.71
N GLN A 3 -11.07 6.00 36.15
CA GLN A 3 -9.97 5.46 35.35
C GLN A 3 -10.36 4.05 34.88
N MET A 4 -10.47 3.86 33.58
CA MET A 4 -10.65 2.53 32.99
C MET A 4 -9.40 1.71 33.32
N SER A 5 -9.59 0.63 34.08
CA SER A 5 -8.52 -0.31 34.40
C SER A 5 -7.90 -0.89 33.12
N PRO A 6 -6.56 -1.01 33.05
CA PRO A 6 -5.88 -1.50 31.86
C PRO A 6 -6.33 -2.93 31.51
N PRO A 7 -6.33 -3.31 30.22
CA PRO A 7 -6.77 -4.63 29.79
C PRO A 7 -5.90 -5.72 30.42
N LEU A 8 -6.56 -6.67 31.07
CA LEU A 8 -5.91 -7.83 31.70
C LEU A 8 -5.16 -8.63 30.64
N MET A 9 -3.83 -8.57 30.67
CA MET A 9 -2.98 -9.52 29.96
C MET A 9 -3.29 -10.92 30.50
N PRO A 10 -3.53 -11.93 29.65
CA PRO A 10 -3.75 -13.29 30.12
C PRO A 10 -2.54 -13.74 30.94
N LYS A 11 -2.75 -14.08 32.22
CA LYS A 11 -1.71 -14.73 33.05
C LYS A 11 -1.24 -15.97 32.32
N SER A 12 0.07 -16.24 32.29
CA SER A 12 0.65 -17.42 31.65
C SER A 12 -0.03 -18.69 32.17
N ALA A 13 -0.99 -19.19 31.40
CA ALA A 13 -1.67 -20.41 31.74
C ALA A 13 -0.68 -21.55 31.50
N HIS A 14 -0.51 -22.42 32.49
CA HIS A 14 -0.12 -23.79 32.18
C HIS A 14 -1.18 -24.33 31.22
N ILE A 15 -0.81 -24.45 29.95
CA ILE A 15 -1.69 -24.92 28.90
C ILE A 15 -2.01 -26.38 29.23
N PHE A 16 -3.31 -26.75 29.18
CA PHE A 16 -3.82 -28.09 29.48
C PHE A 16 -3.74 -28.57 30.95
N LYS A 17 -4.11 -27.74 31.93
CA LYS A 17 -4.19 -28.14 33.36
C LYS A 17 -5.00 -29.43 33.60
N SER A 18 -6.08 -29.63 32.86
CA SER A 18 -7.00 -30.75 33.06
C SER A 18 -6.62 -32.01 32.30
N ASN A 19 -5.65 -31.95 31.37
CA ASN A 19 -5.32 -33.07 30.50
C ASN A 19 -3.82 -33.33 30.44
N ASP A 20 -3.40 -34.38 31.15
CA ASP A 20 -2.00 -34.78 31.29
C ASP A 20 -1.36 -35.18 29.95
N THR A 21 -2.12 -35.77 29.02
CA THR A 21 -1.57 -36.17 27.71
C THR A 21 -1.22 -34.95 26.87
N LEU A 22 -2.12 -33.95 26.82
CA LEU A 22 -1.88 -32.71 26.08
C LEU A 22 -0.75 -31.89 26.68
N ARG A 23 -0.57 -31.94 28.01
CA ARG A 23 0.57 -31.32 28.67
C ARG A 23 1.90 -31.95 28.27
N LYS A 24 1.98 -33.30 28.27
CA LYS A 24 3.16 -34.04 27.82
C LYS A 24 3.48 -33.79 26.35
N GLU A 25 2.46 -33.73 25.49
CA GLU A 25 2.64 -33.39 24.07
C GLU A 25 3.15 -31.95 23.89
N TYR A 26 2.62 -31.00 24.66
CA TYR A 26 3.10 -29.62 24.65
C TYR A 26 4.57 -29.51 25.08
N GLU A 27 4.98 -30.25 26.13
CA GLU A 27 6.38 -30.31 26.57
C GLU A 27 7.30 -30.99 25.54
N ARG A 28 6.83 -32.06 24.87
CA ARG A 28 7.55 -32.73 23.78
C ARG A 28 7.79 -31.80 22.60
N VAL A 29 6.74 -31.09 22.15
CA VAL A 29 6.84 -30.10 21.06
C VAL A 29 7.73 -28.93 21.45
N ARG A 30 7.59 -28.42 22.69
CA ARG A 30 8.43 -27.34 23.22
C ARG A 30 9.91 -27.72 23.30
N SER A 31 10.21 -29.00 23.54
CA SER A 31 11.58 -29.54 23.56
C SER A 31 12.09 -29.98 22.18
N GLY A 32 11.31 -29.78 21.11
CA GLY A 32 11.72 -30.05 19.74
C GLY A 32 11.83 -31.54 19.36
N HIS A 33 11.33 -32.45 20.21
CA HIS A 33 11.34 -33.88 19.91
C HIS A 33 10.26 -34.20 18.88
N SER A 34 10.61 -34.87 17.77
CA SER A 34 9.61 -35.36 16.80
C SER A 34 8.72 -36.45 17.41
N LEU A 35 7.51 -36.63 16.87
CA LEU A 35 6.66 -37.77 17.26
C LEU A 35 7.34 -39.08 16.84
N PRO A 36 7.27 -40.14 17.67
CA PRO A 36 7.68 -41.46 17.21
C PRO A 36 6.82 -41.84 16.00
N PRO A 37 7.44 -42.39 14.93
CA PRO A 37 6.68 -42.83 13.77
C PRO A 37 5.64 -43.88 14.20
N PHE A 38 4.47 -43.83 13.57
CA PHE A 38 3.42 -44.80 13.83
C PHE A 38 3.90 -46.20 13.44
N ASP A 39 3.64 -47.19 14.29
CA ASP A 39 4.00 -48.57 14.00
C ASP A 39 3.05 -49.14 12.93
N THR A 40 3.55 -49.18 11.69
CA THR A 40 2.83 -49.74 10.54
C THR A 40 2.98 -51.26 10.45
N THR A 41 3.85 -51.88 11.24
CA THR A 41 4.13 -53.33 11.16
C THR A 41 2.93 -54.17 11.60
N ARG A 42 2.10 -53.64 12.50
CA ARG A 42 0.83 -54.24 12.91
C ARG A 42 -0.13 -54.45 11.74
N TYR A 43 -0.09 -53.59 10.71
CA TYR A 43 -1.05 -53.61 9.60
C TYR A 43 -0.57 -54.40 8.37
N ASN A 44 0.68 -54.86 8.40
CA ASN A 44 1.27 -55.65 7.33
C ASN A 44 1.46 -57.10 7.78
N ILE A 45 1.08 -58.04 6.93
CA ILE A 45 1.40 -59.46 7.12
C ILE A 45 2.80 -59.67 6.54
N SER A 46 3.84 -59.50 7.37
CA SER A 46 5.21 -59.81 6.97
C SER A 46 5.56 -61.26 7.30
N ALA A 47 6.42 -61.86 6.48
CA ALA A 47 7.03 -63.15 6.80
C ALA A 47 7.82 -63.06 8.13
N PRO A 48 7.93 -64.17 8.89
CA PRO A 48 8.73 -64.20 10.12
C PRO A 48 10.18 -63.85 9.81
N THR A 49 10.77 -62.99 10.64
CA THR A 49 12.14 -62.46 10.46
C THR A 49 13.24 -63.47 10.82
N SER A 50 12.91 -64.54 11.53
CA SER A 50 13.86 -65.61 11.90
C SER A 50 13.13 -66.95 12.06
N ASP A 51 13.84 -68.06 11.92
CA ASP A 51 13.28 -69.41 12.08
C ASP A 51 13.13 -69.84 13.55
N THR A 52 12.96 -68.88 14.45
CA THR A 52 12.74 -69.14 15.87
C THR A 52 11.25 -69.34 16.16
N ALA A 53 10.92 -70.25 17.08
CA ALA A 53 9.53 -70.53 17.44
C ALA A 53 8.75 -69.27 17.89
N SER A 54 9.43 -68.32 18.56
CA SER A 54 8.82 -67.05 18.99
C SER A 54 8.46 -66.13 17.82
N ALA A 55 9.30 -66.07 16.77
CA ALA A 55 9.03 -65.22 15.60
C ALA A 55 7.86 -65.77 14.77
N TRP A 56 7.77 -67.10 14.64
CA TRP A 56 6.62 -67.76 14.01
C TRP A 56 5.32 -67.57 14.79
N GLN A 57 5.36 -67.66 16.12
CA GLN A 57 4.18 -67.43 16.96
C GLN A 57 3.69 -65.98 16.85
N GLN A 58 4.59 -65.00 16.82
CA GLN A 58 4.23 -63.59 16.63
C GLN A 58 3.62 -63.33 15.25
N ALA A 59 4.22 -63.89 14.18
CA ALA A 59 3.68 -63.76 12.83
C ALA A 59 2.30 -64.43 12.70
N SER A 60 2.09 -65.60 13.32
CA SER A 60 0.81 -66.31 13.35
C SER A 60 -0.27 -65.52 14.10
N ASN A 61 0.06 -64.97 15.27
CA ASN A 61 -0.87 -64.13 16.03
C ASN A 61 -1.25 -62.84 15.28
N ASN A 62 -0.29 -62.23 14.58
CA ASN A 62 -0.55 -61.06 13.73
C ASN A 62 -1.48 -61.43 12.56
N ALA A 63 -1.22 -62.54 11.87
CA ALA A 63 -2.07 -63.02 10.78
C ALA A 63 -3.50 -63.34 11.25
N ALA A 64 -3.66 -63.98 12.41
CA ALA A 64 -4.96 -64.23 13.01
C ALA A 64 -5.70 -62.93 13.36
N SER A 65 -5.00 -61.95 13.95
CA SER A 65 -5.57 -60.64 14.25
C SER A 65 -6.00 -59.90 12.98
N GLN A 66 -5.22 -60.02 11.90
CA GLN A 66 -5.55 -59.42 10.61
C GLN A 66 -6.76 -60.06 9.94
N LEU A 67 -6.91 -61.38 10.05
CA LEU A 67 -8.08 -62.08 9.54
C LEU A 67 -9.35 -61.54 10.20
N GLU A 68 -9.38 -61.45 11.53
CA GLU A 68 -10.51 -60.89 12.28
C GLU A 68 -10.78 -59.42 11.91
N HIS A 69 -9.74 -58.63 11.71
CA HIS A 69 -9.89 -57.25 11.23
C HIS A 69 -10.51 -57.18 9.82
N GLN A 70 -10.15 -58.08 8.89
CA GLN A 70 -10.78 -58.12 7.57
C GLN A 70 -12.24 -58.56 7.66
N THR A 71 -12.57 -59.54 8.49
CA THR A 71 -13.97 -59.94 8.74
C THR A 71 -14.79 -58.76 9.25
N THR A 72 -14.30 -58.08 10.29
CA THR A 72 -14.95 -56.88 10.85
C THR A 72 -15.07 -55.76 9.81
N ARG A 73 -14.07 -55.62 8.94
CA ARG A 73 -14.10 -54.61 7.85
C ARG A 73 -15.18 -54.94 6.83
N ILE A 74 -15.37 -56.20 6.47
CA ILE A 74 -16.44 -56.63 5.56
C ILE A 74 -17.80 -56.29 6.19
N ASP A 75 -18.03 -56.67 7.44
CA ASP A 75 -19.28 -56.36 8.15
C ASP A 75 -19.56 -54.84 8.18
N ASN A 76 -18.53 -54.03 8.47
CA ASN A 76 -18.65 -52.57 8.46
C ASN A 76 -18.92 -52.01 7.05
N LEU A 77 -18.34 -52.60 6.01
CA LEU A 77 -18.58 -52.19 4.63
C LEU A 77 -19.99 -52.55 4.19
N GLU A 78 -20.52 -53.70 4.62
CA GLU A 78 -21.92 -54.07 4.37
C GLU A 78 -22.88 -53.10 5.07
N LEU A 79 -22.62 -52.74 6.33
CA LEU A 79 -23.38 -51.72 7.04
C LEU A 79 -23.30 -50.35 6.34
N LEU A 80 -22.11 -49.96 5.88
CA LEU A 80 -21.90 -48.71 5.15
C LEU A 80 -22.64 -48.71 3.81
N GLN A 81 -22.61 -49.82 3.08
CA GLN A 81 -23.31 -49.96 1.81
C GLN A 81 -24.83 -49.85 2.00
N ASN A 82 -25.35 -50.43 3.08
CA ASN A 82 -26.79 -50.42 3.38
C ASN A 82 -27.28 -49.08 3.92
N PHE A 83 -26.55 -48.45 4.84
CA PHE A 83 -27.04 -47.28 5.60
C PHE A 83 -26.27 -45.98 5.34
N GLY A 84 -25.06 -46.06 4.78
CA GLY A 84 -24.16 -44.92 4.63
C GLY A 84 -24.75 -43.78 3.80
N ALA A 85 -25.38 -44.10 2.68
CA ALA A 85 -25.99 -43.09 1.81
C ALA A 85 -27.14 -42.32 2.51
N GLN A 86 -27.97 -43.00 3.29
CA GLN A 86 -29.09 -42.37 4.00
C GLN A 86 -28.62 -41.56 5.21
N ALA A 87 -27.66 -42.10 5.98
CA ALA A 87 -27.04 -41.37 7.09
C ALA A 87 -26.34 -40.09 6.60
N TRP A 88 -25.66 -40.16 5.45
CA TRP A 88 -25.01 -38.99 4.86
C TRP A 88 -26.01 -37.91 4.44
N LYS A 89 -27.11 -38.30 3.78
CA LYS A 89 -28.18 -37.37 3.40
C LYS A 89 -28.79 -36.69 4.61
N LEU A 90 -29.09 -37.44 5.68
CA LEU A 90 -29.59 -36.87 6.93
C LEU A 90 -28.60 -35.89 7.55
N SER A 91 -27.31 -36.24 7.57
CA SER A 91 -26.27 -35.36 8.09
C SER A 91 -26.16 -34.07 7.26
N ASN A 92 -26.30 -34.14 5.94
CA ASN A 92 -26.31 -32.95 5.09
C ASN A 92 -27.54 -32.08 5.38
N HIS A 93 -28.71 -32.68 5.52
CA HIS A 93 -29.92 -31.94 5.88
C HIS A 93 -29.78 -31.20 7.21
N GLN A 94 -29.19 -31.84 8.23
CA GLN A 94 -28.90 -31.20 9.51
C GLN A 94 -27.92 -30.02 9.35
N LYS A 95 -26.90 -30.16 8.51
CA LYS A 95 -25.95 -29.06 8.22
C LYS A 95 -26.62 -27.91 7.48
N GLU A 96 -27.50 -28.19 6.53
CA GLU A 96 -28.28 -27.17 5.81
C GLU A 96 -29.19 -26.38 6.75
N GLN A 97 -29.87 -27.06 7.68
CA GLN A 97 -30.68 -26.40 8.71
C GLN A 97 -29.82 -25.50 9.61
N LEU A 98 -28.66 -25.99 10.05
CA LEU A 98 -27.73 -25.21 10.87
C LEU A 98 -27.22 -23.98 10.10
N LEU A 99 -26.85 -24.15 8.84
CA LEU A 99 -26.40 -23.06 7.97
C LEU A 99 -27.48 -21.98 7.86
N SER A 100 -28.72 -22.38 7.52
CA SER A 100 -29.84 -21.45 7.43
C SER A 100 -30.09 -20.70 8.75
N SER A 101 -29.99 -21.39 9.90
CA SER A 101 -30.10 -20.74 11.21
C SER A 101 -29.00 -19.70 11.46
N ILE A 102 -27.76 -19.99 11.07
CA ILE A 102 -26.63 -19.07 11.23
C ILE A 102 -26.77 -17.88 10.29
N GLU A 103 -27.18 -18.11 9.04
CA GLU A 103 -27.42 -17.05 8.06
C GLU A 103 -28.51 -16.10 8.52
N ASN A 104 -29.65 -16.63 9.01
CA ASN A 104 -30.74 -15.84 9.56
C ASN A 104 -30.29 -15.02 10.77
N ARG A 105 -29.50 -15.61 11.69
CA ARG A 105 -28.95 -14.88 12.84
C ARG A 105 -28.00 -13.76 12.40
N THR A 106 -27.16 -14.05 11.41
CA THR A 106 -26.21 -13.07 10.86
C THR A 106 -26.95 -11.92 10.19
N GLN A 107 -28.00 -12.22 9.43
CA GLN A 107 -28.82 -11.22 8.76
C GLN A 107 -29.53 -10.33 9.78
N LYS A 108 -30.12 -10.91 10.83
CA LYS A 108 -30.73 -10.15 11.92
C LYS A 108 -29.74 -9.20 12.60
N LEU A 109 -28.53 -9.67 12.89
CA LEU A 109 -27.48 -8.82 13.48
C LEU A 109 -27.05 -7.68 12.54
N ARG A 110 -27.00 -7.92 11.22
CA ARG A 110 -26.75 -6.86 10.23
C ARG A 110 -27.86 -5.82 10.23
N GLU A 111 -29.12 -6.25 10.28
CA GLU A 111 -30.28 -5.37 10.35
C GLU A 111 -30.28 -4.53 11.63
N GLU A 112 -29.97 -5.14 12.77
CA GLU A 112 -29.79 -4.44 14.05
C GLU A 112 -28.65 -3.40 13.95
N GLY A 113 -27.51 -3.75 13.33
CA GLY A 113 -26.42 -2.82 13.08
C GLY A 113 -26.82 -1.65 12.17
N VAL A 114 -27.57 -1.90 11.11
CA VAL A 114 -28.11 -0.87 10.21
C VAL A 114 -29.11 0.02 10.95
N HIS A 115 -29.97 -0.55 11.78
CA HIS A 115 -30.92 0.21 12.58
C HIS A 115 -30.21 1.17 13.54
N VAL A 116 -29.19 0.70 14.27
CA VAL A 116 -28.37 1.55 15.16
C VAL A 116 -27.68 2.66 14.38
N ASN A 117 -27.11 2.35 13.21
CA ASN A 117 -26.45 3.35 12.39
C ASN A 117 -27.43 4.39 11.83
N LYS A 118 -28.64 3.98 11.44
CA LYS A 118 -29.71 4.90 11.03
C LYS A 118 -30.10 5.82 12.18
N ALA A 119 -30.38 5.27 13.37
CA ALA A 119 -30.72 6.03 14.56
C ALA A 119 -29.62 7.07 14.89
N ARG A 120 -28.36 6.64 14.92
CA ARG A 120 -27.21 7.54 15.13
C ARG A 120 -27.13 8.64 14.08
N LYS A 121 -27.39 8.32 12.80
CA LYS A 121 -27.40 9.33 11.72
C LYS A 121 -28.49 10.37 11.96
N TYR A 122 -29.71 9.93 12.30
CA TYR A 122 -30.82 10.86 12.60
C TYR A 122 -30.47 11.80 13.76
N GLU A 123 -29.99 11.26 14.88
CA GLU A 123 -29.56 12.05 16.05
C GLU A 123 -28.45 13.05 15.69
N GLN A 124 -27.45 12.62 14.92
CA GLN A 124 -26.35 13.49 14.49
C GLN A 124 -26.81 14.57 13.52
N THR A 125 -27.72 14.27 12.59
CA THR A 125 -28.26 15.29 11.68
C THR A 125 -29.12 16.31 12.41
N GLU A 126 -29.92 15.88 13.39
CA GLU A 126 -30.72 16.79 14.22
C GLU A 126 -29.83 17.69 15.08
N ALA A 127 -28.80 17.12 15.73
CA ALA A 127 -27.82 17.89 16.48
C ALA A 127 -27.04 18.86 15.58
N GLY A 128 -26.71 18.45 14.35
CA GLY A 128 -26.04 19.30 13.37
C GLY A 128 -26.84 20.55 13.01
N VAL A 129 -28.15 20.40 12.75
CA VAL A 129 -29.04 21.55 12.49
C VAL A 129 -29.03 22.52 13.67
N ARG A 130 -29.15 22.01 14.91
CA ARG A 130 -29.11 22.86 16.12
C ARG A 130 -27.77 23.56 16.31
N LEU A 131 -26.67 22.90 15.99
CA LEU A 131 -25.34 23.52 16.04
C LEU A 131 -25.21 24.64 15.01
N SER A 132 -25.68 24.44 13.79
CA SER A 132 -25.68 25.49 12.76
C SER A 132 -26.54 26.70 13.15
N GLU A 133 -27.72 26.48 13.75
CA GLU A 133 -28.55 27.59 14.28
C GLU A 133 -27.84 28.36 15.41
N LEU A 134 -27.10 27.66 16.28
CA LEU A 134 -26.33 28.29 17.36
C LEU A 134 -25.10 29.03 16.82
N GLU A 135 -24.45 28.51 15.78
CA GLU A 135 -23.33 29.16 15.08
C GLU A 135 -23.79 30.44 14.38
N GLU A 136 -24.94 30.42 13.70
CA GLU A 136 -25.53 31.60 13.07
C GLU A 136 -25.83 32.68 14.12
N ARG A 137 -26.49 32.31 15.22
CA ARG A 137 -26.74 33.23 16.34
C ARG A 137 -25.46 33.75 16.99
N TRP A 138 -24.43 32.92 17.10
CA TRP A 138 -23.14 33.35 17.62
C TRP A 138 -22.46 34.34 16.67
N SER A 139 -22.51 34.09 15.36
CA SER A 139 -22.03 35.04 14.33
C SER A 139 -22.77 36.36 14.46
N ASP A 140 -24.10 36.36 14.49
CA ASP A 140 -24.91 37.58 14.62
C ASP A 140 -24.51 38.42 15.85
N VAL A 141 -24.26 37.77 17.00
CA VAL A 141 -23.84 38.45 18.23
C VAL A 141 -22.40 38.94 18.16
N ASN A 142 -21.51 38.19 17.52
CA ASN A 142 -20.09 38.55 17.38
C ASN A 142 -19.88 39.62 16.30
N ASP A 143 -20.70 39.63 15.25
CA ASP A 143 -20.76 40.63 14.19
C ASP A 143 -21.32 41.97 14.71
N GLN A 144 -22.05 41.96 15.84
CA GLN A 144 -22.42 43.18 16.57
C GLN A 144 -21.29 43.77 17.43
N ILE A 145 -20.14 43.09 17.60
CA ILE A 145 -18.93 43.60 18.27
C ILE A 145 -18.10 44.46 17.30
N VAL A 146 -18.75 45.41 16.63
CA VAL A 146 -18.13 46.34 15.65
C VAL A 146 -18.42 47.80 16.02
N LEU A 147 -18.68 48.09 17.30
CA LEU A 147 -18.78 49.47 17.79
C LEU A 147 -17.43 50.19 17.93
N ASP A 148 -16.29 49.52 17.69
CA ASP A 148 -14.95 50.12 17.75
C ASP A 148 -14.30 50.40 16.38
N THR A 149 -14.99 50.13 15.26
CA THR A 149 -14.53 50.58 13.94
C THR A 149 -15.43 51.68 13.41
N HIS A 150 -14.82 52.82 13.11
CA HIS A 150 -15.44 54.00 12.53
C HIS A 150 -16.39 53.62 11.37
N VAL A 151 -17.68 53.94 11.51
CA VAL A 151 -18.68 53.71 10.44
C VAL A 151 -18.38 54.69 9.30
N LEU A 152 -18.11 54.15 8.11
CA LEU A 152 -17.98 54.93 6.87
C LEU A 152 -19.33 55.58 6.56
N GLN A 153 -19.34 56.86 6.19
CA GLN A 153 -20.56 57.59 5.87
C GLN A 153 -20.99 57.34 4.41
N LEU A 154 -22.28 57.57 4.11
CA LEU A 154 -22.70 57.67 2.71
C LEU A 154 -21.91 58.82 2.06
N ASP A 155 -21.21 58.51 0.96
CA ASP A 155 -20.25 59.34 0.18
C ASP A 155 -18.76 59.07 0.44
N ASP A 156 -18.38 58.13 1.31
CA ASP A 156 -16.98 57.69 1.46
C ASP A 156 -16.57 56.69 0.37
N CYS A 157 -15.60 57.07 -0.47
CA CYS A 157 -15.01 56.20 -1.48
C CYS A 157 -13.76 55.50 -0.93
N VAL A 158 -13.86 54.21 -0.60
CA VAL A 158 -12.70 53.38 -0.24
C VAL A 158 -12.20 52.64 -1.47
N GLN A 159 -11.08 53.08 -2.04
CA GLN A 159 -10.38 52.37 -3.09
C GLN A 159 -9.39 51.38 -2.45
N VAL A 160 -9.74 50.10 -2.43
CA VAL A 160 -8.83 49.02 -2.04
C VAL A 160 -8.16 48.49 -3.30
N ASP A 161 -7.04 49.08 -3.68
CA ASP A 161 -6.17 48.53 -4.72
C ASP A 161 -5.41 47.33 -4.11
N ILE A 162 -6.05 46.16 -4.13
CA ILE A 162 -5.35 44.90 -3.86
C ILE A 162 -4.48 44.64 -5.09
N ASP A 163 -3.23 45.08 -5.03
CA ASP A 163 -2.21 44.69 -6.01
C ASP A 163 -2.26 43.17 -6.18
N ALA A 164 -2.70 42.68 -7.34
CA ALA A 164 -2.80 41.24 -7.61
C ALA A 164 -1.47 40.51 -7.31
N LEU A 165 -0.35 41.21 -7.53
CA LEU A 165 1.00 40.78 -7.18
C LEU A 165 1.22 40.58 -5.67
N HIS A 166 0.65 41.42 -4.81
CA HIS A 166 0.74 41.27 -3.36
C HIS A 166 0.00 40.01 -2.89
N SER A 167 -1.16 39.73 -3.47
CA SER A 167 -1.93 38.50 -3.23
C SER A 167 -1.14 37.26 -3.66
N ILE A 168 -0.56 37.28 -4.86
CA ILE A 168 0.29 36.19 -5.39
C ILE A 168 1.50 35.95 -4.48
N LYS A 169 2.24 37.01 -4.10
CA LYS A 169 3.41 36.91 -3.21
C LYS A 169 3.04 36.39 -1.83
N SER A 170 1.92 36.83 -1.26
CA SER A 170 1.45 36.38 0.06
C SER A 170 1.07 34.89 0.03
N ARG A 171 0.40 34.44 -1.03
CA ARG A 171 0.06 33.03 -1.21
C ARG A 171 1.30 32.16 -1.47
N LEU A 172 2.29 32.65 -2.23
CA LEU A 172 3.58 31.97 -2.41
C LEU A 172 4.34 31.81 -1.08
N ARG A 173 4.36 32.84 -0.21
CA ARG A 173 5.00 32.75 1.11
C ARG A 173 4.35 31.70 2.02
N GLY A 174 3.05 31.48 1.88
CA GLY A 174 2.33 30.42 2.61
C GLY A 174 2.61 29.00 2.08
N LEU A 175 3.19 28.87 0.89
CA LEU A 175 3.50 27.58 0.27
C LEU A 175 4.95 27.19 0.57
N GLN A 176 5.14 25.98 1.10
CA GLN A 176 6.47 25.38 1.30
C GLN A 176 6.95 24.78 -0.02
N VAL A 177 7.36 25.65 -0.95
CA VAL A 177 7.89 25.29 -2.27
C VAL A 177 9.22 26.01 -2.49
N GLU A 178 10.24 25.28 -2.92
CA GLU A 178 11.58 25.82 -3.20
C GLU A 178 11.93 25.65 -4.68
N VAL A 179 12.47 26.69 -5.31
CA VAL A 179 12.93 26.62 -6.71
C VAL A 179 14.35 26.06 -6.72
N LYS A 180 14.56 24.92 -7.41
CA LYS A 180 15.88 24.28 -7.54
C LYS A 180 16.57 24.58 -8.86
N TYR A 181 15.79 24.71 -9.93
CA TYR A 181 16.30 25.06 -11.25
C TYR A 181 15.25 25.85 -12.02
N THR A 182 15.69 26.84 -12.80
CA THR A 182 14.82 27.64 -13.65
C THR A 182 15.51 27.91 -14.98
N GLU A 183 14.73 27.81 -16.05
CA GLU A 183 15.09 28.07 -17.43
C GLU A 183 13.86 28.70 -18.11
N PRO A 184 14.00 29.49 -19.19
CA PRO A 184 12.86 30.00 -19.93
C PRO A 184 11.88 28.88 -20.33
N GLY A 185 10.70 28.85 -19.71
CA GLY A 185 9.67 27.85 -19.97
C GLY A 185 9.81 26.50 -19.25
N LEU A 186 10.81 26.33 -18.37
CA LEU A 186 10.99 25.14 -17.56
C LEU A 186 11.45 25.49 -16.15
N VAL A 187 10.81 24.90 -15.14
CA VAL A 187 11.12 25.13 -13.73
C VAL A 187 11.08 23.79 -13.01
N VAL A 188 12.08 23.56 -12.16
CA VAL A 188 12.12 22.43 -11.23
C VAL A 188 11.88 22.94 -9.83
N LEU A 189 10.76 22.51 -9.24
CA LEU A 189 10.34 22.87 -7.90
C LEU A 189 10.50 21.69 -6.97
N SER A 190 10.93 21.95 -5.74
CA SER A 190 10.79 21.03 -4.63
C SER A 190 9.54 21.38 -3.83
N LYS A 191 8.65 20.40 -3.65
CA LYS A 191 7.43 20.58 -2.86
C LYS A 191 7.53 19.82 -1.54
N ALA A 192 7.01 20.41 -0.48
CA ALA A 192 6.76 19.69 0.77
C ALA A 192 5.63 18.63 0.61
N PRO A 193 5.62 17.58 1.46
CA PRO A 193 4.47 16.66 1.56
C PRO A 193 3.18 17.43 1.91
N GLY A 194 2.06 17.05 1.29
CA GLY A 194 0.73 17.62 1.52
C GLY A 194 0.24 18.55 0.40
N ILE A 195 1.13 19.04 -0.45
CA ILE A 195 0.80 19.97 -1.54
C ILE A 195 0.23 19.21 -2.74
N ASN A 196 -0.91 19.69 -3.26
CA ASN A 196 -1.63 19.11 -4.40
C ASN A 196 -1.02 19.57 -5.75
N LYS A 197 -1.22 18.77 -6.81
CA LYS A 197 -0.76 19.07 -8.19
C LYS A 197 -1.11 20.49 -8.65
N ARG A 198 -2.39 20.87 -8.60
CA ARG A 198 -2.87 22.20 -9.04
C ARG A 198 -2.16 23.37 -8.33
N THR A 199 -1.79 23.16 -7.07
CA THR A 199 -1.11 24.19 -6.27
C THR A 199 0.34 24.36 -6.70
N VAL A 200 1.03 23.28 -7.06
CA VAL A 200 2.40 23.32 -7.60
C VAL A 200 2.41 23.93 -9.00
N GLU A 201 1.47 23.55 -9.85
CA GLU A 201 1.28 24.09 -11.21
C GLU A 201 0.99 25.60 -11.18
N TRP A 202 0.14 26.04 -10.26
CA TRP A 202 -0.09 27.46 -9.99
C TRP A 202 1.17 28.16 -9.45
N ALA A 203 1.91 27.52 -8.52
CA ALA A 203 3.10 28.11 -7.93
C ALA A 203 4.20 28.37 -8.97
N ALA A 204 4.41 27.46 -9.93
CA ALA A 204 5.37 27.66 -11.02
C ALA A 204 5.05 28.90 -11.86
N ALA A 205 3.79 29.04 -12.28
CA ALA A 205 3.32 30.21 -13.03
C ALA A 205 3.44 31.50 -12.21
N ALA A 206 3.16 31.43 -10.91
CA ALA A 206 3.23 32.57 -10.01
C ALA A 206 4.67 33.03 -9.77
N ILE A 207 5.63 32.10 -9.75
CA ILE A 207 7.06 32.37 -9.62
C ILE A 207 7.60 33.07 -10.88
N GLU A 208 7.18 32.65 -12.07
CA GLU A 208 7.54 33.31 -13.34
C GLU A 208 7.04 34.77 -13.34
N VAL A 209 5.77 35.00 -13.06
CA VAL A 209 5.19 36.36 -12.97
C VAL A 209 5.89 37.20 -11.91
N ALA A 210 6.17 36.63 -10.74
CA ALA A 210 6.89 37.34 -9.68
C ALA A 210 8.31 37.74 -10.11
N ARG A 211 8.98 36.93 -10.96
CA ARG A 211 10.31 37.23 -11.51
C ARG A 211 10.24 38.32 -12.58
N ASP A 212 9.34 38.21 -13.54
CA ASP A 212 9.23 39.15 -14.67
C ASP A 212 8.88 40.58 -14.21
N THR A 213 8.19 40.69 -13.07
CA THR A 213 7.93 41.99 -12.42
C THR A 213 9.21 42.67 -11.93
N TYR A 214 10.23 41.91 -11.49
CA TYR A 214 11.54 42.49 -11.13
C TYR A 214 12.31 43.01 -12.34
N GLU A 215 12.00 42.50 -13.54
CA GLU A 215 12.59 42.95 -14.82
C GLU A 215 11.80 44.10 -15.47
N GLY A 216 10.80 44.65 -14.78
CA GLY A 216 10.06 45.84 -15.21
C GLY A 216 8.95 45.59 -16.22
N VAL A 217 8.62 44.32 -16.51
CA VAL A 217 7.46 43.95 -17.31
C VAL A 217 6.29 43.79 -16.35
N VAL A 218 5.23 44.61 -16.50
CA VAL A 218 3.99 44.45 -15.74
C VAL A 218 3.08 43.53 -16.55
N PRO A 219 2.88 42.26 -16.14
CA PRO A 219 1.97 41.39 -16.85
C PRO A 219 0.53 41.86 -16.61
N GLU A 220 -0.24 42.04 -17.68
CA GLU A 220 -1.69 42.15 -17.62
C GLU A 220 -2.21 40.89 -16.92
N CYS A 221 -2.72 41.04 -15.69
CA CYS A 221 -3.13 39.93 -14.84
C CYS A 221 -4.49 39.35 -15.27
N ASP A 222 -4.63 39.00 -16.54
CA ASP A 222 -5.70 38.13 -17.02
C ASP A 222 -5.33 36.69 -16.67
N ALA A 223 -5.89 36.20 -15.56
CA ALA A 223 -5.89 34.80 -15.10
C ALA A 223 -4.62 33.98 -15.38
N LEU A 224 -3.74 33.89 -14.36
CA LEU A 224 -2.52 33.08 -14.35
C LEU A 224 -2.75 31.65 -14.88
N VAL A 225 -2.18 31.31 -16.03
CA VAL A 225 -2.31 29.97 -16.63
C VAL A 225 -1.39 29.00 -15.87
N PRO A 226 -1.92 27.94 -15.24
CA PRO A 226 -1.11 26.98 -14.50
C PRO A 226 -0.19 26.20 -15.46
N TRP A 227 1.06 26.00 -15.04
CA TRP A 227 2.02 25.20 -15.80
C TRP A 227 1.67 23.70 -15.77
N ILE A 228 2.27 22.91 -16.64
CA ILE A 228 2.03 21.47 -16.76
C ILE A 228 3.17 20.70 -16.08
N ALA A 229 2.85 19.86 -15.11
CA ALA A 229 3.82 18.95 -14.49
C ALA A 229 4.13 17.75 -15.41
N VAL A 230 5.42 17.50 -15.67
CA VAL A 230 5.93 16.42 -16.53
C VAL A 230 5.94 15.07 -15.80
N ASN A 231 6.34 15.08 -14.52
CA ASN A 231 6.35 13.89 -13.67
C ASN A 231 5.10 13.81 -12.78
N GLU A 232 4.80 12.58 -12.31
CA GLU A 232 3.75 12.30 -11.33
C GLU A 232 3.90 13.20 -10.09
N VAL A 233 2.80 13.77 -9.60
CA VAL A 233 2.78 14.61 -8.40
C VAL A 233 1.92 13.98 -7.32
N GLU A 234 2.55 13.25 -6.40
CA GLU A 234 1.86 12.60 -5.28
C GLU A 234 1.70 13.54 -4.08
N LYS A 235 0.50 13.61 -3.50
CA LYS A 235 0.22 14.48 -2.34
C LYS A 235 1.08 14.11 -1.11
N GLY A 236 1.26 12.81 -0.84
CA GLY A 236 1.94 12.33 0.37
C GLY A 236 3.47 12.43 0.37
N MET A 237 4.08 12.71 -0.79
CA MET A 237 5.54 12.70 -0.97
C MET A 237 6.10 14.14 -1.06
N GLY A 238 7.25 14.38 -0.42
CA GLY A 238 8.08 15.55 -0.73
C GLY A 238 8.91 15.23 -1.97
N MET A 239 8.76 16.02 -3.04
CA MET A 239 9.12 15.58 -4.39
C MET A 239 9.63 16.74 -5.24
N LEU A 240 10.67 16.48 -6.03
CA LEU A 240 11.06 17.32 -7.16
C LEU A 240 10.06 17.17 -8.31
N VAL A 241 9.51 18.28 -8.77
CA VAL A 241 8.55 18.35 -9.87
C VAL A 241 9.12 19.21 -10.98
N ILE A 242 9.19 18.65 -12.18
CA ILE A 242 9.54 19.37 -13.41
C ILE A 242 8.24 19.93 -14.01
N LEU A 243 8.18 21.24 -14.19
CA LEU A 243 7.05 21.92 -14.79
C LEU A 243 7.49 22.67 -16.05
N VAL A 244 6.59 22.69 -17.02
CA VAL A 244 6.74 23.42 -18.28
C VAL A 244 5.52 24.31 -18.52
N ASN A 245 5.72 25.48 -19.13
CA ASN A 245 4.67 26.48 -19.28
C ASN A 245 3.76 26.29 -20.52
N SER A 246 4.13 25.42 -21.46
CA SER A 246 3.44 25.23 -22.74
C SER A 246 3.25 23.75 -23.07
N SER A 247 2.13 23.44 -23.72
CA SER A 247 1.81 22.10 -24.22
C SER A 247 2.83 21.59 -25.24
N GLU A 248 3.41 22.46 -26.07
CA GLU A 248 4.43 22.07 -27.05
C GLU A 248 5.71 21.57 -26.35
N ARG A 249 6.17 22.31 -25.34
CA ARG A 249 7.33 21.95 -24.50
C ARG A 249 7.08 20.68 -23.69
N HIS A 250 5.83 20.49 -23.25
CA HIS A 250 5.44 19.25 -22.59
C HIS A 250 5.57 18.04 -23.54
N MET A 251 5.10 18.16 -24.79
CA MET A 251 5.25 17.09 -25.79
C MET A 251 6.72 16.79 -26.12
N ASP A 252 7.55 17.82 -26.26
CA ASP A 252 9.00 17.66 -26.48
C ASP A 252 9.69 16.96 -25.30
N MET A 253 9.34 17.34 -24.06
CA MET A 253 9.84 16.66 -22.87
C MET A 253 9.38 15.21 -22.79
N LEU A 254 8.13 14.90 -23.17
CA LEU A 254 7.63 13.53 -23.26
C LEU A 254 8.39 12.71 -24.32
N GLU A 255 8.76 13.33 -25.45
CA GLU A 255 9.61 12.68 -26.45
C GLU A 255 10.99 12.36 -25.88
N HIS A 256 11.57 13.25 -25.08
CA HIS A 256 12.82 12.99 -24.36
C HIS A 256 12.69 11.89 -23.30
N VAL A 257 11.56 11.79 -22.60
CA VAL A 257 11.25 10.66 -21.70
C VAL A 257 11.18 9.36 -22.49
N ASN A 258 10.48 9.34 -23.63
CA ASN A 258 10.35 8.16 -24.49
C ASN A 258 11.66 7.73 -25.14
N LYS A 259 12.60 8.66 -25.35
CA LYS A 259 13.98 8.37 -25.81
C LYS A 259 14.92 7.93 -24.66
N GLY A 260 14.47 7.93 -23.41
CA GLY A 260 15.29 7.57 -22.25
C GLY A 260 16.33 8.61 -21.88
N ARG A 261 16.16 9.88 -22.30
CA ARG A 261 17.07 10.98 -21.93
C ARG A 261 16.74 11.60 -20.57
N VAL A 262 15.56 11.29 -20.03
CA VAL A 262 15.13 11.71 -18.70
C VAL A 262 15.28 10.54 -17.73
N VAL A 263 16.01 10.77 -16.64
CA VAL A 263 16.27 9.79 -15.59
C VAL A 263 15.77 10.33 -14.26
N PHE A 264 14.90 9.56 -13.61
CA PHE A 264 14.33 9.90 -12.33
C PHE A 264 14.92 9.00 -11.25
N THR A 265 15.50 9.60 -10.21
CA THR A 265 16.14 8.89 -9.10
C THR A 265 15.29 9.04 -7.85
N ILE A 266 14.79 7.92 -7.34
CA ILE A 266 13.94 7.85 -6.15
C ILE A 266 14.68 7.06 -5.08
N CYS A 267 14.52 7.48 -3.83
CA CYS A 267 14.93 6.73 -2.67
C CYS A 267 13.70 6.24 -1.90
N ALA A 268 13.69 4.97 -1.51
CA ALA A 268 12.55 4.35 -0.83
C ALA A 268 13.00 3.39 0.27
N VAL A 269 12.24 3.34 1.36
CA VAL A 269 12.44 2.38 2.44
C VAL A 269 11.63 1.12 2.14
N CYS A 270 12.30 -0.02 2.04
CA CYS A 270 11.72 -1.30 1.63
C CYS A 270 11.72 -2.31 2.79
N HIS A 271 10.76 -3.22 2.78
CA HIS A 271 10.66 -4.30 3.77
C HIS A 271 11.70 -5.39 3.51
N GLY A 272 12.25 -5.93 4.60
CA GLY A 272 13.20 -7.04 4.55
C GLY A 272 14.63 -6.58 4.31
N LYS A 273 15.54 -7.55 4.28
CA LYS A 273 16.95 -7.33 3.97
C LYS A 273 17.14 -7.52 2.47
N VAL A 274 17.19 -6.42 1.74
CA VAL A 274 17.52 -6.40 0.31
C VAL A 274 19.04 -6.45 0.17
N ASP A 275 19.53 -7.41 -0.61
CA ASP A 275 20.94 -7.51 -1.03
C ASP A 275 21.06 -7.06 -2.51
N ASP A 276 22.18 -6.43 -2.88
CA ASP A 276 22.39 -5.94 -4.25
C ASP A 276 22.32 -7.07 -5.32
N SER A 277 22.56 -8.32 -4.92
CA SER A 277 22.43 -9.49 -5.78
C SER A 277 20.99 -9.77 -6.24
N VAL A 278 19.97 -9.32 -5.51
CA VAL A 278 18.55 -9.48 -5.87
C VAL A 278 18.26 -8.75 -7.18
N PHE A 279 18.87 -7.59 -7.39
CA PHE A 279 18.72 -6.81 -8.61
C PHE A 279 19.47 -7.42 -9.81
N ALA A 280 20.50 -8.24 -9.57
CA ALA A 280 21.31 -8.89 -10.61
C ALA A 280 20.80 -10.30 -10.99
N GLN A 281 20.27 -11.07 -10.03
CA GLN A 281 19.63 -12.38 -10.26
C GLN A 281 18.30 -12.24 -11.01
N THR A 282 17.64 -11.09 -10.84
CA THR A 282 16.50 -10.70 -11.66
C THR A 282 17.01 -10.26 -13.04
N SER A 283 17.51 -11.22 -13.82
CA SER A 283 17.41 -11.12 -15.26
C SER A 283 15.92 -11.04 -15.57
N MET A 284 15.37 -9.83 -15.63
CA MET A 284 14.80 -9.23 -16.84
C MET A 284 14.11 -10.13 -17.88
N ALA A 285 14.66 -11.31 -18.19
CA ALA A 285 14.04 -12.35 -18.99
C ALA A 285 12.97 -13.15 -18.22
N ASP A 286 13.11 -13.43 -16.93
CA ASP A 286 12.22 -14.38 -16.21
C ASP A 286 10.84 -13.77 -15.89
N LEU A 287 10.80 -12.47 -15.53
CA LEU A 287 9.55 -11.71 -15.37
C LEU A 287 8.86 -11.46 -16.73
N ALA A 288 9.63 -11.36 -17.82
CA ALA A 288 9.13 -11.21 -19.18
C ALA A 288 8.73 -12.55 -19.82
N GLU A 289 9.33 -13.68 -19.43
CA GLU A 289 8.97 -15.04 -19.85
C GLU A 289 7.69 -15.51 -19.15
N GLN A 290 7.52 -15.21 -17.86
CA GLN A 290 6.19 -15.33 -17.22
C GLN A 290 5.13 -14.50 -17.97
N THR A 291 5.53 -13.37 -18.57
CA THR A 291 4.64 -12.53 -19.40
C THR A 291 4.42 -13.09 -20.81
N ARG A 292 5.34 -13.88 -21.39
CA ARG A 292 5.22 -14.49 -22.73
C ARG A 292 4.55 -15.86 -22.73
N GLU A 293 4.85 -16.73 -21.77
CA GLU A 293 4.24 -18.08 -21.71
C GLU A 293 2.72 -18.03 -21.48
N LEU A 294 2.21 -16.96 -20.85
CA LEU A 294 0.78 -16.71 -20.67
C LEU A 294 0.07 -16.15 -21.92
N THR A 295 0.77 -15.88 -23.03
CA THR A 295 0.16 -15.28 -24.24
C THR A 295 -0.18 -16.28 -25.35
N VAL A 296 0.17 -17.57 -25.20
CA VAL A 296 -0.09 -18.57 -26.25
C VAL A 296 -1.28 -19.48 -25.94
N ASN A 297 -1.66 -19.65 -24.67
CA ASN A 297 -2.80 -20.49 -24.27
C ASN A 297 -3.65 -19.73 -23.25
N ASP A 298 -4.67 -18.99 -23.72
CA ASP A 298 -6.01 -18.94 -23.13
C ASP A 298 -6.81 -17.73 -23.64
N THR A 299 -7.71 -18.00 -24.58
CA THR A 299 -8.87 -17.16 -24.88
C THR A 299 -9.91 -17.31 -23.77
N SER A 300 -9.65 -16.79 -22.55
CA SER A 300 -10.69 -16.41 -21.55
C SER A 300 -10.19 -16.03 -20.13
N ALA A 301 -8.98 -15.46 -19.97
CA ALA A 301 -8.67 -14.67 -18.77
C ALA A 301 -7.49 -13.73 -19.05
N SER A 302 -7.72 -12.42 -19.16
CA SER A 302 -6.61 -11.46 -19.29
C SER A 302 -5.81 -11.47 -17.99
N SER A 303 -4.55 -11.90 -18.04
CA SER A 303 -3.64 -11.84 -16.90
C SER A 303 -3.53 -10.42 -16.35
N ASP A 304 -3.70 -10.27 -15.03
CA ASP A 304 -3.77 -9.00 -14.29
C ASP A 304 -2.55 -8.08 -14.53
N HIS A 305 -1.39 -8.67 -14.86
CA HIS A 305 -0.15 -7.95 -15.16
C HIS A 305 -0.20 -7.15 -16.46
N GLY A 306 -0.69 -7.74 -17.56
CA GLY A 306 -0.77 -7.03 -18.85
C GLY A 306 -1.75 -5.87 -18.81
N LEU A 307 -2.80 -6.01 -18.01
CA LEU A 307 -3.78 -4.95 -17.76
C LEU A 307 -3.16 -3.77 -17.00
N TRP A 308 -2.28 -4.02 -16.02
CA TRP A 308 -1.66 -2.96 -15.23
C TRP A 308 -0.77 -2.04 -16.09
N PHE A 309 0.07 -2.58 -16.97
CA PHE A 309 0.89 -1.76 -17.87
C PHE A 309 0.03 -0.92 -18.81
N LYS A 310 -1.02 -1.52 -19.39
CA LYS A 310 -1.95 -0.85 -20.31
C LYS A 310 -2.75 0.26 -19.62
N TYR A 311 -3.24 0.01 -18.40
CA TYR A 311 -4.00 0.98 -17.61
C TYR A 311 -3.19 2.21 -17.25
N ASN A 312 -1.89 2.03 -16.95
CA ASN A 312 -1.00 3.13 -16.56
C ASN A 312 -0.21 3.74 -17.72
N HIS A 313 -0.48 3.32 -18.96
CA HIS A 313 0.26 3.76 -20.16
C HIS A 313 1.78 3.55 -20.06
N LEU A 314 2.19 2.43 -19.45
CA LEU A 314 3.59 2.07 -19.24
C LEU A 314 4.06 1.04 -20.26
N ARG A 315 5.37 1.04 -20.53
CA ARG A 315 6.01 0.03 -21.37
C ARG A 315 6.00 -1.34 -20.65
N PRO A 316 5.69 -2.46 -21.34
CA PRO A 316 5.65 -3.78 -20.68
C PRO A 316 7.00 -4.25 -20.15
N ASP A 317 8.10 -3.80 -20.76
CA ASP A 317 9.48 -4.07 -20.37
C ASP A 317 10.03 -3.00 -19.41
N ILE A 318 9.22 -2.12 -18.80
CA ILE A 318 9.72 -0.98 -18.01
C ILE A 318 10.68 -1.37 -16.89
N PHE A 319 10.52 -2.56 -16.28
CA PHE A 319 11.39 -3.05 -15.20
C PHE A 319 12.85 -3.25 -15.62
N SER A 320 13.09 -3.40 -16.93
CA SER A 320 14.39 -3.35 -17.60
C SER A 320 15.22 -2.12 -17.36
N PHE A 321 14.54 -1.01 -17.25
CA PHE A 321 15.17 0.29 -17.26
C PHE A 321 15.23 0.86 -15.84
N ILE A 322 15.21 -0.03 -14.85
CA ILE A 322 15.38 0.27 -13.44
C ILE A 322 16.77 -0.19 -13.01
N SER A 323 17.58 0.75 -12.55
CA SER A 323 18.84 0.46 -11.89
C SER A 323 18.68 0.81 -10.40
N ALA A 324 18.59 -0.21 -9.55
CA ALA A 324 18.45 -0.07 -8.10
C ALA A 324 19.76 -0.44 -7.38
N LYS A 325 20.04 0.27 -6.29
CA LYS A 325 21.19 0.05 -5.40
C LYS A 325 20.75 0.18 -3.95
N VAL A 326 21.22 -0.70 -3.08
CA VAL A 326 20.98 -0.58 -1.63
C VAL A 326 21.95 0.46 -1.04
N THR A 327 21.41 1.44 -0.34
CA THR A 327 22.17 2.50 0.34
C THR A 327 22.52 2.10 1.77
N SER A 328 21.55 1.58 2.52
CA SER A 328 21.75 1.13 3.91
C SER A 328 20.73 0.07 4.30
N VAL A 329 21.04 -0.73 5.32
CA VAL A 329 20.13 -1.70 5.92
C VAL A 329 20.07 -1.46 7.42
N THR A 330 18.87 -1.20 7.93
CA THR A 330 18.61 -0.86 9.32
C THR A 330 17.78 -1.96 9.98
N PRO A 331 18.18 -2.47 11.16
CA PRO A 331 17.37 -3.44 11.90
C PRO A 331 16.11 -2.77 12.48
N SER A 332 14.97 -3.44 12.40
CA SER A 332 13.68 -2.98 12.91
C SER A 332 13.06 -4.02 13.84
N SER A 333 12.59 -3.60 15.02
CA SER A 333 12.00 -4.50 16.02
C SER A 333 10.65 -5.09 15.58
N THR A 334 9.96 -4.46 14.63
CA THR A 334 8.62 -4.87 14.18
C THR A 334 8.64 -5.71 12.91
N VAL A 335 9.61 -5.46 12.02
CA VAL A 335 9.67 -6.06 10.66
C VAL A 335 10.96 -6.87 10.45
N GLY A 336 11.91 -6.81 11.38
CA GLY A 336 13.22 -7.45 11.27
C GLY A 336 14.25 -6.53 10.64
N HIS A 337 14.13 -6.24 9.34
CA HIS A 337 15.05 -5.35 8.62
C HIS A 337 14.29 -4.42 7.68
N LEU A 338 14.83 -3.21 7.50
CA LEU A 338 14.41 -2.23 6.51
C LEU A 338 15.62 -1.83 5.68
N SER A 339 15.51 -1.92 4.36
CA SER A 339 16.56 -1.51 3.43
C SER A 339 16.19 -0.19 2.77
N LEU A 340 17.11 0.77 2.80
CA LEU A 340 17.01 1.99 2.02
C LEU A 340 17.56 1.71 0.62
N VAL A 341 16.70 1.84 -0.39
CA VAL A 341 17.03 1.55 -1.79
C VAL A 341 16.94 2.83 -2.60
N GLN A 342 17.96 3.08 -3.41
CA GLN A 342 17.99 4.16 -4.39
C GLN A 342 17.86 3.57 -5.79
N ALA A 343 16.82 3.96 -6.52
CA ALA A 343 16.53 3.46 -7.86
C ALA A 343 16.49 4.58 -8.89
N SER A 344 17.19 4.38 -10.00
CA SER A 344 17.15 5.23 -11.19
C SER A 344 16.26 4.59 -12.24
N ILE A 345 15.24 5.31 -12.69
CA ILE A 345 14.17 4.82 -13.56
C ILE A 345 14.10 5.68 -14.82
N LEU A 346 14.03 5.04 -15.98
CA LEU A 346 13.93 5.67 -17.30
C LEU A 346 12.58 5.35 -17.96
N TYR A 347 12.25 6.04 -19.06
CA TYR A 347 11.09 5.76 -19.93
C TYR A 347 9.70 5.88 -19.27
N THR A 348 9.57 6.60 -18.15
CA THR A 348 8.28 6.81 -17.48
C THR A 348 8.17 8.20 -16.91
N THR A 349 6.95 8.75 -16.90
CA THR A 349 6.57 9.96 -16.16
C THR A 349 6.10 9.65 -14.73
N SER A 350 5.88 8.37 -14.41
CA SER A 350 5.37 7.91 -13.11
C SER A 350 6.37 6.96 -12.41
N PRO A 351 7.56 7.46 -12.04
CA PRO A 351 8.63 6.63 -11.50
C PRO A 351 8.31 6.05 -10.12
N SER A 352 7.51 6.74 -9.29
CA SER A 352 7.06 6.25 -7.97
C SER A 352 6.24 4.97 -8.12
N LEU A 353 5.20 5.02 -8.97
CA LEU A 353 4.33 3.88 -9.22
C LEU A 353 5.09 2.66 -9.75
N VAL A 354 6.02 2.89 -10.69
CA VAL A 354 6.87 1.85 -11.27
C VAL A 354 7.76 1.20 -10.20
N LEU A 355 8.41 2.01 -9.34
CA LEU A 355 9.25 1.49 -8.27
C LEU A 355 8.45 0.67 -7.25
N ARG A 356 7.27 1.16 -6.86
CA ARG A 356 6.38 0.45 -5.92
C ARG A 356 6.02 -0.94 -6.45
N ARG A 357 5.62 -1.02 -7.72
CA ARG A 357 5.30 -2.32 -8.33
C ARG A 357 6.54 -3.22 -8.45
N PHE A 358 7.67 -2.68 -8.91
CA PHE A 358 8.92 -3.44 -9.04
C PHE A 358 9.36 -4.08 -7.72
N MET A 359 9.38 -3.29 -6.63
CA MET A 359 9.78 -3.80 -5.32
C MET A 359 8.75 -4.76 -4.71
N PHE A 360 7.47 -4.65 -5.08
CA PHE A 360 6.44 -5.60 -4.69
C PHE A 360 6.62 -6.97 -5.36
N GLU A 361 7.00 -7.00 -6.65
CA GLU A 361 7.31 -8.25 -7.38
C GLU A 361 8.55 -8.96 -6.79
N LEU A 362 9.51 -8.19 -6.27
CA LEU A 362 10.71 -8.72 -5.59
C LEU A 362 10.47 -9.18 -4.15
N ASP A 363 9.21 -9.23 -3.68
CA ASP A 363 8.82 -9.54 -2.29
C ASP A 363 9.47 -8.61 -1.23
N HIS A 364 9.85 -7.40 -1.66
CA HIS A 364 10.45 -6.36 -0.82
C HIS A 364 9.64 -5.06 -0.88
N PRO A 365 8.34 -5.06 -0.54
CA PRO A 365 7.46 -3.92 -0.75
C PRO A 365 7.91 -2.66 -0.02
N ILE A 366 7.71 -1.50 -0.66
CA ILE A 366 8.00 -0.19 -0.07
C ILE A 366 7.11 0.02 1.16
N ALA A 367 7.65 0.65 2.18
CA ALA A 367 6.91 1.01 3.38
C ALA A 367 5.94 2.16 3.12
N GLY A 368 4.65 1.93 3.32
CA GLY A 368 3.62 2.94 3.06
C GLY A 368 2.20 2.42 3.03
N SER A 369 1.26 3.31 2.74
CA SER A 369 -0.18 3.04 2.73
C SER A 369 -0.84 3.15 1.34
N GLN A 370 -0.04 3.13 0.27
CA GLN A 370 -0.50 3.22 -1.13
C GLN A 370 -0.55 1.85 -1.82
N ASN A 371 -1.02 1.81 -3.07
CA ASN A 371 -1.00 0.59 -3.89
C ASN A 371 0.40 0.01 -4.03
N HIS A 372 0.52 -1.32 -3.98
CA HIS A 372 1.79 -2.06 -4.05
C HIS A 372 2.79 -1.69 -2.93
N THR A 373 2.30 -1.27 -1.76
CA THR A 373 3.11 -0.96 -0.57
C THR A 373 2.58 -1.67 0.66
N ARG A 374 3.42 -1.80 1.69
CA ARG A 374 3.07 -2.43 2.96
C ARG A 374 3.23 -1.43 4.10
N PRO A 375 2.21 -1.21 4.95
CA PRO A 375 2.32 -0.22 6.02
C PRO A 375 3.11 -0.76 7.21
N LEU A 376 3.93 0.10 7.81
CA LEU A 376 4.53 -0.18 9.12
C LEU A 376 3.48 0.04 10.21
N THR A 377 3.53 -0.76 11.29
CA THR A 377 2.60 -0.65 12.42
C THR A 377 2.55 0.77 13.00
N ASN A 378 3.68 1.47 13.02
CA ASN A 378 3.82 2.84 13.55
C ASN A 378 3.58 3.94 12.50
N HIS A 379 3.31 3.57 11.24
CA HIS A 379 3.29 4.49 10.09
C HIS A 379 2.11 4.24 9.13
N LYS A 380 0.95 3.85 9.67
CA LYS A 380 -0.23 3.52 8.85
C LYS A 380 -0.83 4.71 8.08
N ASP A 381 -0.72 5.94 8.60
CA ASP A 381 -1.44 7.11 8.07
C ASP A 381 -0.54 8.24 7.56
N LYS A 382 0.78 8.00 7.45
CA LYS A 382 1.78 9.05 7.17
C LYS A 382 2.29 9.04 5.73
N GLY A 383 1.58 8.35 4.82
CA GLY A 383 1.94 8.23 3.42
C GLY A 383 3.05 7.20 3.16
N THR A 384 3.61 7.25 1.97
CA THR A 384 4.65 6.35 1.48
C THR A 384 6.05 6.87 1.82
N LEU A 385 6.92 5.99 2.35
CA LEU A 385 8.32 6.29 2.68
C LEU A 385 9.19 6.19 1.43
N GLN A 386 8.97 7.15 0.54
CA GLN A 386 9.74 7.37 -0.67
C GLN A 386 9.94 8.87 -0.84
N ALA A 387 11.04 9.25 -1.47
CA ALA A 387 11.35 10.63 -1.82
C ALA A 387 12.07 10.67 -3.16
N PHE A 388 11.81 11.74 -3.89
CA PHE A 388 12.44 11.99 -5.16
C PHE A 388 13.74 12.75 -4.95
N VAL A 389 14.87 12.11 -5.25
CA VAL A 389 16.21 12.61 -4.89
C VAL A 389 16.86 13.37 -6.03
N SER A 390 16.73 12.90 -7.28
CA SER A 390 17.41 13.56 -8.40
C SER A 390 16.67 13.36 -9.71
N ALA A 391 16.64 14.40 -10.54
CA ALA A 391 16.17 14.34 -11.92
C ALA A 391 17.29 14.73 -12.87
N LYS A 392 17.52 13.89 -13.89
CA LYS A 392 18.38 14.22 -15.04
C LYS A 392 17.51 14.40 -16.26
N PHE A 393 17.64 15.52 -16.95
CA PHE A 393 16.84 15.82 -18.14
C PHE A 393 17.62 16.73 -19.09
N PRO A 394 17.33 16.71 -20.40
CA PRO A 394 17.91 17.68 -21.33
C PRO A 394 17.28 19.07 -21.10
N SER A 395 18.12 20.11 -21.09
CA SER A 395 17.68 21.50 -21.15
C SER A 395 16.94 21.76 -22.47
N LEU A 396 15.87 22.54 -22.44
CA LEU A 396 15.09 22.87 -23.64
C LEU A 396 15.80 23.89 -24.54
N ALA A 397 16.64 24.76 -23.97
CA ALA A 397 17.38 25.80 -24.68
C ALA A 397 18.71 25.29 -25.26
N THR A 398 19.48 24.53 -24.50
CA THR A 398 20.84 24.11 -24.89
C THR A 398 20.98 22.63 -25.21
N ASN A 399 19.94 21.82 -24.96
CA ASN A 399 19.92 20.36 -25.15
C ASN A 399 21.03 19.59 -24.38
N SER A 400 21.73 20.27 -23.47
CA SER A 400 22.70 19.69 -22.54
C SER A 400 21.97 19.01 -21.39
N ILE A 401 22.58 17.95 -20.84
CA ILE A 401 21.98 17.20 -19.74
C ILE A 401 22.16 17.99 -18.45
N VAL A 402 21.05 18.39 -17.83
CA VAL A 402 20.99 19.03 -16.53
C VAL A 402 20.67 17.97 -15.48
N THR A 403 21.37 18.02 -14.35
CA THR A 403 21.09 17.16 -13.19
C THR A 403 20.72 18.06 -12.02
N VAL A 404 19.54 17.84 -11.46
CA VAL A 404 19.06 18.52 -10.25
C VAL A 404 18.91 17.47 -9.17
N SER A 405 19.59 17.66 -8.03
CA SER A 405 19.57 16.74 -6.89
C SER A 405 19.20 17.45 -5.60
N GLU A 406 18.49 16.73 -4.74
CA GLU A 406 18.19 17.08 -3.36
C GLU A 406 18.78 16.06 -2.40
N ASP A 407 19.00 16.50 -1.17
CA ASP A 407 19.40 15.61 -0.09
C ASP A 407 18.26 14.64 0.26
N VAL A 408 18.63 13.41 0.63
CA VAL A 408 17.66 12.42 1.09
C VAL A 408 16.95 12.96 2.33
N PRO A 409 15.61 13.02 2.35
CA PRO A 409 14.89 13.56 3.49
C PRO A 409 15.24 12.80 4.78
N PRO A 410 15.44 13.50 5.91
CA PRO A 410 15.81 12.87 7.18
C PRO A 410 14.78 11.85 7.67
N LYS A 411 13.53 11.94 7.20
CA LYS A 411 12.46 10.97 7.47
C LYS A 411 12.73 9.57 6.89
N LEU A 412 13.59 9.44 5.88
CA LEU A 412 13.93 8.15 5.26
C LEU A 412 15.21 7.53 5.85
N LEU A 413 16.03 8.33 6.53
CA LEU A 413 17.30 7.89 7.10
C LEU A 413 17.16 7.31 8.52
N ASN A 414 16.04 7.57 9.21
CA ASN A 414 15.83 7.28 10.63
C ASN A 414 14.85 6.14 10.90
#